data_AF-A0A838QLY3-F1
#
_entry.id   AF-A0A838QLY3-F1
#
_cell.length_a   1.000
_cell.length_b   1.000
_cell.length_c   1.000
_cell.angle_alpha   90.00
_cell.angle_beta   90.00
_cell.angle_gamma   90.00
#
_symmetry.space_group_name_H-M   'P 1'
#
loop_
_entity.id
_entity.type
_entity.pdbx_description
1 polymer ?
#
loop_
_entity_poly.entity_id
_entity_poly.type
_entity_poly.pdbx_seq_one_letter_code
_entity_poly.pdbx_strand_id
1 'polypeptide(L)'
;MFNFHRQGPAPVLYWEDFPKWVRVEFNGATIADSRRVKALHETAQFMVLYFPREDVDLRYLEPSTRRTESPHKGAASYCPVRVGERIATDAAWSYQHPPASAPPMGDYVAFVYAAMDAWYQEGDRVYAHPRDPYHRFDVHNSSRHVIIRHGGSVIAESRRPRILFETGVVPRYYLPPEDVKVDLERSATISECPTRETASTGTSRLTGQRCGTRRGPSPAAR
;
A
#
# COMPACT_ATOMS: atom_id res chain seq x y z
N MET A 1 0.80 -4.69 12.61
CA MET A 1 2.21 -4.61 13.06
C MET A 1 2.81 -5.99 12.86
N PHE A 2 3.78 -6.14 11.97
CA PHE A 2 4.43 -7.43 11.67
C PHE A 2 5.61 -7.63 12.64
N ASN A 3 5.53 -8.64 13.51
CA ASN A 3 6.50 -8.88 14.61
C ASN A 3 7.68 -9.78 14.19
N PHE A 4 8.44 -9.42 13.16
CA PHE A 4 9.76 -10.03 12.93
C PHE A 4 10.75 -8.99 12.41
N HIS A 5 11.90 -8.88 13.07
CA HIS A 5 13.02 -8.05 12.61
C HIS A 5 13.72 -8.78 11.47
N ARG A 6 13.50 -8.36 10.23
CA ARG A 6 14.35 -8.77 9.10
C ARG A 6 15.60 -7.89 9.12
N GLN A 7 16.74 -8.45 9.52
CA GLN A 7 18.05 -7.88 9.14
C GLN A 7 18.27 -8.25 7.67
N GLY A 8 17.73 -7.43 6.77
CA GLY A 8 17.98 -7.53 5.33
C GLY A 8 19.30 -6.84 4.94
N PRO A 9 19.75 -7.02 3.68
CA PRO A 9 20.84 -6.20 3.14
C PRO A 9 20.51 -4.71 3.24
N ALA A 10 21.54 -3.86 3.14
CA ALA A 10 21.36 -2.42 3.06
C ALA A 10 20.31 -2.06 1.97
N PRO A 11 19.49 -1.01 2.17
CA PRO A 11 18.45 -0.65 1.21
C PRO A 11 19.04 -0.44 -0.18
N VAL A 12 18.58 -1.26 -1.12
CA VAL A 12 18.87 -1.06 -2.55
C VAL A 12 17.82 -0.10 -3.09
N LEU A 13 18.29 0.99 -3.69
CA LEU A 13 17.47 1.92 -4.46
C LEU A 13 17.58 1.52 -5.93
N TYR A 14 16.46 1.07 -6.50
CA TYR A 14 16.37 0.79 -7.93
C TYR A 14 15.47 1.84 -8.58
N TRP A 15 16.03 2.56 -9.54
CA TRP A 15 15.38 3.68 -10.23
C TRP A 15 15.25 3.34 -11.70
N GLU A 16 14.01 3.27 -12.18
CA GLU A 16 13.73 2.87 -13.55
C GLU A 16 12.66 3.74 -14.21
N ASP A 17 12.60 3.66 -15.54
CA ASP A 17 11.48 4.18 -16.31
C ASP A 17 10.22 3.38 -16.00
N PHE A 18 9.17 4.07 -15.55
CA PHE A 18 7.87 3.47 -15.40
C PHE A 18 7.15 3.57 -16.76
N PRO A 19 6.88 2.44 -17.44
CA PRO A 19 6.51 2.46 -18.85
C PRO A 19 5.08 2.96 -19.11
N LYS A 20 4.32 3.25 -18.05
CA LYS A 20 2.92 3.62 -18.17
C LYS A 20 2.72 5.12 -18.06
N TRP A 21 1.74 5.61 -18.80
CA TRP A 21 1.14 6.91 -18.59
C TRP A 21 0.41 6.95 -17.25
N VAL A 22 0.75 7.92 -16.39
CA VAL A 22 0.12 8.09 -15.07
C VAL A 22 -0.47 9.48 -14.92
N ARG A 23 -1.69 9.53 -14.38
CA ARG A 23 -2.38 10.77 -13.97
C ARG A 23 -2.74 10.72 -12.48
N VAL A 24 -2.58 11.85 -11.80
CA VAL A 24 -2.93 12.06 -10.39
C VAL A 24 -3.93 13.19 -10.28
N GLU A 25 -5.02 12.97 -9.54
CA GLU A 25 -6.08 13.95 -9.32
C GLU A 25 -6.30 14.24 -7.83
N PHE A 26 -6.59 15.51 -7.53
CA PHE A 26 -7.01 15.96 -6.21
C PHE A 26 -8.06 17.05 -6.35
N ASN A 27 -9.19 16.88 -5.65
CA ASN A 27 -10.34 17.77 -5.68
C ASN A 27 -10.82 18.14 -7.10
N GLY A 28 -10.85 17.16 -8.01
CA GLY A 28 -11.27 17.34 -9.40
C GLY A 28 -10.25 18.01 -10.33
N ALA A 29 -9.09 18.44 -9.81
CA ALA A 29 -7.99 18.96 -10.62
C ALA A 29 -6.94 17.88 -10.89
N THR A 30 -6.38 17.89 -12.09
CA THR A 30 -5.20 17.09 -12.42
C THR A 30 -3.95 17.77 -11.85
N ILE A 31 -3.28 17.08 -10.93
CA ILE A 31 -2.07 17.59 -10.25
C ILE A 31 -0.81 17.19 -11.01
N ALA A 32 -0.81 15.99 -11.59
CA ALA A 32 0.28 15.49 -12.43
C ALA A 32 -0.28 14.61 -13.55
N ASP A 33 0.31 14.72 -14.74
CA ASP A 33 -0.04 13.91 -15.92
C ASP A 33 1.24 13.68 -16.73
N SER A 34 1.77 12.46 -16.73
CA SER A 34 3.11 12.18 -17.28
C SER A 34 3.22 10.80 -17.92
N ARG A 35 3.94 10.76 -19.05
CA ARG A 35 4.43 9.53 -19.71
C ARG A 35 5.92 9.25 -19.43
N ARG A 36 6.54 10.05 -18.56
CA ARG A 36 7.97 10.02 -18.24
C ARG A 36 8.18 9.80 -16.75
N VAL A 37 7.27 9.02 -16.17
CA VAL A 37 7.25 8.68 -14.74
C VAL A 37 8.44 7.77 -14.47
N LYS A 38 9.06 7.97 -13.31
CA LYS A 38 10.09 7.09 -12.79
C LYS A 38 9.55 6.29 -11.62
N ALA A 39 9.89 5.02 -11.55
CA ALA A 39 9.62 4.17 -10.40
C ALA A 39 10.86 4.08 -9.52
N LEU A 40 10.69 4.35 -8.23
CA LEU A 40 11.70 4.07 -7.22
C LEU A 40 11.25 2.85 -6.40
N HIS A 41 12.04 1.78 -6.48
CA HIS A 41 11.93 0.63 -5.61
C HIS A 41 12.95 0.76 -4.49
N GLU A 42 12.49 0.57 -3.26
CA GLU A 42 13.33 0.53 -2.08
C GLU A 42 13.06 -0.77 -1.33
N THR A 43 14.13 -1.41 -0.86
CA THR A 43 14.04 -2.73 -0.21
C THR A 43 12.99 -2.72 0.90
N ALA A 44 12.05 -3.68 0.82
CA ALA A 44 10.95 -3.85 1.79
C ALA A 44 10.02 -2.63 1.94
N GLN A 45 9.97 -1.75 0.94
CA GLN A 45 9.00 -0.65 0.85
C GLN A 45 8.14 -0.81 -0.40
N PHE A 46 6.99 -0.14 -0.43
CA PHE A 46 6.20 -0.03 -1.66
C PHE A 46 6.93 0.84 -2.69
N MET A 47 6.78 0.48 -3.96
CA MET A 47 7.24 1.30 -5.08
C MET A 47 6.59 2.69 -5.02
N VAL A 48 7.41 3.72 -5.22
CA VAL A 48 6.97 5.12 -5.29
C VAL A 48 7.12 5.62 -6.72
N LEU A 49 6.09 6.31 -7.23
CA LEU A 49 6.13 6.96 -8.53
C LEU A 49 6.59 8.41 -8.38
N TYR A 50 7.54 8.79 -9.23
CA TYR A 50 8.13 10.12 -9.31
C TYR A 50 7.83 10.73 -10.68
N PHE A 51 7.28 11.93 -10.67
CA PHE A 51 6.89 12.70 -11.84
C PHE A 51 7.95 13.77 -12.11
N PRO A 52 8.40 13.95 -13.37
CA PRO A 52 9.19 15.12 -13.72
C PRO A 52 8.48 16.38 -13.26
N ARG A 53 9.21 17.32 -12.66
CA ARG A 53 8.62 18.55 -12.10
C ARG A 53 7.80 19.34 -13.13
N GLU A 54 8.18 19.27 -14.40
CA GLU A 54 7.48 19.94 -15.51
C GLU A 54 6.15 19.30 -15.90
N ASP A 55 5.92 18.03 -15.52
CA ASP A 55 4.64 17.33 -15.72
C ASP A 55 3.70 17.48 -14.50
N VAL A 56 4.12 18.27 -13.51
CA VAL A 56 3.35 18.58 -12.30
C VAL A 56 2.86 20.03 -12.37
N ASP A 57 1.57 20.25 -12.13
CA ASP A 57 1.01 21.59 -12.01
C ASP A 57 1.37 22.20 -10.65
N LEU A 58 2.52 22.87 -10.62
CA LEU A 58 3.08 23.47 -9.42
C LEU A 58 2.19 24.54 -8.76
N ARG A 59 1.17 25.05 -9.46
CA ARG A 59 0.21 26.02 -8.88
C ARG A 59 -0.57 25.44 -7.71
N TYR A 60 -0.71 24.11 -7.65
CA TYR A 60 -1.39 23.41 -6.56
C TYR A 60 -0.45 23.03 -5.42
N LEU A 61 0.87 23.21 -5.57
CA LEU A 61 1.86 22.82 -4.56
C LEU A 61 2.30 24.04 -3.76
N GLU A 62 2.09 23.98 -2.45
CA GLU A 62 2.36 25.14 -1.59
C GLU A 62 3.75 25.09 -0.96
N PRO A 63 4.40 26.25 -0.78
CA PRO A 63 5.63 26.32 -0.01
C PRO A 63 5.41 25.80 1.41
N SER A 64 6.36 25.00 1.90
CA SER A 64 6.39 24.53 3.29
C SER A 64 7.84 24.35 3.74
N THR A 65 8.06 24.48 5.04
CA THR A 65 9.37 24.28 5.68
C THR A 65 9.59 22.84 6.14
N ARG A 66 8.57 21.96 6.02
CA ARG A 66 8.66 20.58 6.49
C ARG A 66 9.68 19.80 5.67
N ARG A 67 10.63 19.20 6.38
CA ARG A 67 11.65 18.33 5.81
C ARG A 67 11.82 17.06 6.64
N THR A 68 12.29 15.99 5.99
CA THR A 68 12.74 14.78 6.66
C THR A 68 14.06 14.31 6.07
N GLU A 69 14.94 13.77 6.91
CA GLU A 69 16.22 13.23 6.46
C GLU A 69 16.10 11.74 6.13
N SER A 70 16.71 11.34 5.02
CA SER A 70 16.91 9.94 4.64
C SER A 70 18.41 9.66 4.52
N PRO A 71 18.96 8.65 5.22
CA PRO A 71 20.37 8.29 5.14
C PRO A 71 20.87 8.01 3.71
N HIS A 72 19.98 7.54 2.83
CA HIS A 72 20.32 7.13 1.46
C HIS A 72 19.85 8.12 0.38
N LYS A 73 18.90 9.01 0.70
CA LYS A 73 18.24 9.88 -0.28
C LYS A 73 18.44 11.38 -0.02
N GLY A 74 19.00 11.73 1.16
CA GLY A 74 19.16 13.11 1.61
C GLY A 74 17.87 13.71 2.17
N ALA A 75 17.77 15.04 2.14
CA ALA A 75 16.64 15.78 2.66
C ALA A 75 15.45 15.76 1.69
N ALA A 76 14.32 15.20 2.13
CA ALA A 76 13.03 15.34 1.45
C ALA A 76 12.36 16.64 1.90
N SER A 77 11.91 17.46 0.95
CA SER A 77 11.05 18.62 1.22
C SER A 77 9.60 18.26 0.91
N TYR A 78 8.69 18.55 1.83
CA TYR A 78 7.26 18.27 1.69
C TYR A 78 6.48 19.56 1.43
N CYS A 79 5.45 19.45 0.58
CA CYS A 79 4.54 20.51 0.23
C CYS A 79 3.09 20.06 0.41
N PRO A 80 2.21 20.91 0.95
CA PRO A 80 0.77 20.71 0.83
C PRO A 80 0.33 20.75 -0.64
N VAL A 81 -0.70 19.99 -0.97
CA VAL A 81 -1.45 20.12 -2.24
C VAL A 81 -2.77 20.82 -1.94
N ARG A 82 -3.00 21.99 -2.53
CA ARG A 82 -4.22 22.79 -2.37
C ARG A 82 -4.95 22.96 -3.70
N VAL A 83 -6.25 22.70 -3.69
CA VAL A 83 -7.16 22.96 -4.82
C VAL A 83 -8.44 23.54 -4.25
N GLY A 84 -8.69 24.83 -4.50
CA GLY A 84 -9.75 25.57 -3.82
C GLY A 84 -9.55 25.53 -2.29
N GLU A 85 -10.61 25.24 -1.55
CA GLU A 85 -10.58 25.16 -0.08
C GLU A 85 -10.02 23.83 0.47
N ARG A 86 -9.84 22.80 -0.38
CA ARG A 86 -9.31 21.50 0.08
C ARG A 86 -7.79 21.50 0.07
N ILE A 87 -7.22 21.01 1.16
CA ILE A 87 -5.79 20.92 1.39
C ILE A 87 -5.45 19.50 1.83
N ALA A 88 -4.52 18.87 1.12
CA ALA A 88 -3.84 17.68 1.58
C ALA A 88 -2.47 18.10 2.13
N THR A 89 -2.31 18.05 3.45
CA THR A 89 -1.06 18.43 4.14
C THR A 89 0.04 17.41 3.87
N ASP A 90 1.25 17.88 3.58
CA ASP A 90 2.44 17.05 3.35
C ASP A 90 2.24 15.94 2.30
N ALA A 91 1.45 16.26 1.28
CA ALA A 91 0.94 15.31 0.31
C ALA A 91 1.80 15.19 -0.95
N ALA A 92 2.72 16.12 -1.18
CA ALA A 92 3.77 16.03 -2.19
C ALA A 92 5.14 16.12 -1.54
N TRP A 93 6.15 15.46 -2.10
CA TRP A 93 7.54 15.63 -1.67
C TRP A 93 8.52 15.54 -2.84
N SER A 94 9.71 16.09 -2.63
CA SER A 94 10.83 16.00 -3.57
C SER A 94 12.16 15.95 -2.83
N TYR A 95 13.15 15.28 -3.42
CA TYR A 95 14.55 15.33 -3.01
C TYR A 95 15.28 16.29 -3.94
N GLN A 96 15.31 17.59 -3.64
CA GLN A 96 15.86 18.62 -4.54
C GLN A 96 17.39 18.53 -4.71
N HIS A 97 18.07 18.04 -3.68
CA HIS A 97 19.53 17.91 -3.64
C HIS A 97 19.90 16.50 -3.14
N PRO A 98 19.60 15.45 -3.92
CA PRO A 98 19.94 14.09 -3.53
C PRO A 98 21.46 13.94 -3.53
N PRO A 99 22.05 13.14 -2.62
CA PRO A 99 23.49 12.89 -2.63
C PRO A 99 23.90 12.14 -3.90
N ALA A 100 25.17 12.23 -4.29
CA ALA A 100 25.68 11.59 -5.51
C ALA A 100 25.52 10.05 -5.53
N SER A 101 25.36 9.42 -4.35
CA SER A 101 25.08 8.00 -4.21
C SER A 101 23.61 7.61 -4.46
N ALA A 102 22.70 8.58 -4.48
CA ALA A 102 21.29 8.37 -4.74
C ALA A 102 20.97 8.49 -6.24
N PRO A 103 19.83 7.95 -6.71
CA PRO A 103 19.37 8.16 -8.07
C PRO A 103 19.20 9.65 -8.43
N PRO A 104 19.30 10.02 -9.72
CA PRO A 104 19.17 11.40 -10.18
C PRO A 104 17.69 11.85 -10.19
N MET A 105 17.14 12.04 -8.99
CA MET A 105 15.72 12.38 -8.75
C MET A 105 15.51 13.84 -8.33
N GLY A 106 16.53 14.70 -8.53
CA GLY A 106 16.54 16.12 -8.14
C GLY A 106 15.35 16.92 -8.66
N ASP A 107 14.96 16.65 -9.91
CA ASP A 107 13.91 17.36 -10.63
C ASP A 107 12.57 16.60 -10.66
N TYR A 108 12.35 15.73 -9.67
CA TYR A 108 11.14 14.92 -9.59
C TYR A 108 10.32 15.18 -8.33
N VAL A 109 9.02 14.98 -8.44
CA VAL A 109 8.04 15.13 -7.36
C VAL A 109 7.28 13.82 -7.21
N ALA A 110 7.09 13.37 -5.98
CA ALA A 110 6.24 12.24 -5.64
C ALA A 110 5.06 12.70 -4.77
N PHE A 111 4.02 11.88 -4.70
CA PHE A 111 2.79 12.18 -3.96
C PHE A 111 2.44 11.07 -2.99
N VAL A 112 1.87 11.44 -1.85
CA VAL A 112 1.36 10.49 -0.87
C VAL A 112 0.13 9.86 -1.49
N TYR A 113 0.23 8.59 -1.86
CA TYR A 113 -0.78 7.93 -2.69
C TYR A 113 -2.19 8.08 -2.12
N ALA A 114 -2.36 7.81 -0.83
CA ALA A 114 -3.63 7.90 -0.12
C ALA A 114 -4.13 9.33 0.16
N ALA A 115 -3.30 10.35 -0.05
CA ALA A 115 -3.70 11.75 0.11
C ALA A 115 -4.33 12.34 -1.16
N MET A 116 -4.16 11.67 -2.31
CA MET A 116 -4.76 12.06 -3.59
C MET A 116 -6.12 11.36 -3.77
N ASP A 117 -7.03 11.97 -4.51
CA ASP A 117 -8.40 11.45 -4.66
C ASP A 117 -8.48 10.34 -5.74
N ALA A 118 -7.64 10.42 -6.78
CA ALA A 118 -7.59 9.39 -7.81
C ALA A 118 -6.21 9.28 -8.48
N TRP A 119 -5.91 8.06 -8.91
CA TRP A 119 -4.74 7.71 -9.72
C TRP A 119 -5.21 6.92 -10.93
N TYR A 120 -4.62 7.18 -12.10
CA TYR A 120 -4.90 6.45 -13.33
C TYR A 120 -3.60 5.94 -13.94
N GLN A 121 -3.62 4.72 -14.47
CA GLN A 121 -2.54 4.15 -15.29
C GLN A 121 -3.13 3.74 -16.64
N GLU A 122 -2.62 4.28 -17.74
CA GLU A 122 -3.18 4.05 -19.09
C GLU A 122 -4.69 4.39 -19.20
N GLY A 123 -5.18 5.30 -18.36
CA GLY A 123 -6.60 5.65 -18.27
C GLY A 123 -7.42 4.80 -17.30
N ASP A 124 -6.90 3.66 -16.84
CA ASP A 124 -7.57 2.83 -15.84
C ASP A 124 -7.33 3.35 -14.44
N ARG A 125 -8.41 3.47 -13.64
CA ARG A 125 -8.28 3.89 -12.24
C ARG A 125 -7.56 2.81 -11.42
N VAL A 126 -6.58 3.24 -10.62
CA VAL A 126 -5.80 2.39 -9.71
C VAL A 126 -6.06 2.80 -8.27
N TYR A 127 -6.11 1.81 -7.38
CA TYR A 127 -6.45 1.97 -5.97
C TYR A 127 -5.30 1.55 -5.07
N ALA A 128 -5.33 2.03 -3.81
CA ALA A 128 -4.41 1.73 -2.71
C ALA A 128 -2.92 2.08 -2.89
N HIS A 129 -2.24 1.57 -3.92
CA HIS A 129 -0.84 1.91 -4.23
C HIS A 129 -0.49 1.56 -5.69
N PRO A 130 0.64 2.06 -6.24
CA PRO A 130 1.10 1.67 -7.57
C PRO A 130 1.30 0.15 -7.67
N ARG A 131 0.90 -0.44 -8.81
CA ARG A 131 1.15 -1.85 -9.12
C ARG A 131 2.63 -2.03 -9.48
N ASP A 132 3.39 -2.62 -8.57
CA ASP A 132 4.79 -3.00 -8.78
C ASP A 132 4.87 -4.19 -9.76
N PRO A 133 5.55 -4.07 -10.93
CA PRO A 133 5.64 -5.13 -11.92
C PRO A 133 6.39 -6.37 -11.44
N TYR A 134 7.21 -6.24 -10.39
CA TYR A 134 7.99 -7.33 -9.81
C TYR A 134 7.31 -7.96 -8.59
N HIS A 135 6.21 -7.37 -8.11
CA HIS A 135 5.44 -7.97 -7.02
C HIS A 135 4.68 -9.20 -7.52
N ARG A 136 5.12 -10.37 -7.05
CA ARG A 136 4.58 -11.65 -7.46
C ARG A 136 3.62 -12.21 -6.41
N PHE A 137 2.58 -12.86 -6.90
CA PHE A 137 1.77 -13.78 -6.11
C PHE A 137 1.72 -15.14 -6.81
N ASP A 138 1.86 -16.20 -6.02
CA ASP A 138 1.69 -17.57 -6.47
C ASP A 138 0.54 -18.21 -5.70
N VAL A 139 -0.32 -18.93 -6.40
CA VAL A 139 -1.42 -19.67 -5.79
C VAL A 139 -1.23 -21.14 -6.10
N HIS A 140 -1.07 -21.94 -5.06
CA HIS A 140 -0.90 -23.39 -5.18
C HIS A 140 -2.08 -24.12 -4.57
N ASN A 141 -2.58 -25.12 -5.30
CA ASN A 141 -3.34 -26.20 -4.68
C ASN A 141 -2.39 -26.98 -3.76
N SER A 142 -2.85 -27.35 -2.57
CA SER A 142 -2.04 -28.08 -1.61
C SER A 142 -2.84 -29.24 -1.02
N SER A 143 -2.15 -30.33 -0.71
CA SER A 143 -2.69 -31.47 0.05
C SER A 143 -2.41 -31.38 1.56
N ARG A 144 -1.84 -30.25 2.02
CA ARG A 144 -1.56 -30.02 3.45
C ARG A 144 -2.86 -30.10 4.25
N HIS A 145 -2.80 -30.76 5.39
CA HIS A 145 -3.89 -30.78 6.36
C HIS A 145 -3.88 -29.49 7.17
N VAL A 146 -4.88 -28.63 6.94
CA VAL A 146 -5.02 -27.32 7.59
C VAL A 146 -6.26 -27.34 8.46
N ILE A 147 -6.10 -27.00 9.74
CA ILE A 147 -7.18 -26.90 10.72
C ILE A 147 -7.21 -25.47 11.28
N ILE A 148 -8.33 -24.78 11.10
CA ILE A 148 -8.59 -23.46 11.69
C ILE A 148 -9.36 -23.67 12.99
N ARG A 149 -8.81 -23.18 14.11
CA ARG A 149 -9.42 -23.27 15.44
C ARG A 149 -9.65 -21.88 16.03
N HIS A 150 -10.73 -21.73 16.80
CA HIS A 150 -10.99 -20.57 17.64
C HIS A 150 -11.63 -21.04 18.95
N GLY A 151 -11.10 -20.61 20.10
CA GLY A 151 -11.65 -20.98 21.42
C GLY A 151 -11.77 -22.50 21.63
N GLY A 152 -10.84 -23.30 21.11
CA GLY A 152 -10.86 -24.77 21.19
C GLY A 152 -11.77 -25.47 20.17
N SER A 153 -12.65 -24.74 19.48
CA SER A 153 -13.55 -25.29 18.45
C SER A 153 -12.88 -25.28 17.07
N VAL A 154 -13.12 -26.31 16.26
CA VAL A 154 -12.68 -26.35 14.86
C VAL A 154 -13.69 -25.59 14.00
N ILE A 155 -13.25 -24.49 13.40
CA ILE A 155 -14.06 -23.69 12.47
C ILE A 155 -14.02 -24.30 11.07
N ALA A 156 -12.86 -24.74 10.62
CA ALA A 156 -12.67 -25.33 9.30
C ALA A 156 -11.53 -26.33 9.31
N GLU A 157 -11.63 -27.36 8.47
CA GLU A 157 -10.61 -28.40 8.33
C GLU A 157 -10.55 -28.88 6.89
N SER A 158 -9.40 -28.70 6.24
CA SER A 158 -9.22 -29.02 4.83
C SER A 158 -7.96 -29.83 4.59
N ARG A 159 -8.03 -30.72 3.60
CA ARG A 159 -6.88 -31.40 2.97
C ARG A 159 -6.67 -30.99 1.52
N ARG A 160 -7.31 -29.91 1.10
CA ARG A 160 -7.26 -29.35 -0.25
C ARG A 160 -7.28 -27.80 -0.26
N PRO A 161 -6.53 -27.12 0.64
CA PRO A 161 -6.51 -25.66 0.62
C PRO A 161 -5.82 -25.13 -0.64
N ARG A 162 -6.22 -23.92 -1.04
CA ARG A 162 -5.42 -23.07 -1.93
C ARG A 162 -4.58 -22.14 -1.08
N ILE A 163 -3.27 -22.13 -1.29
CA ILE A 163 -2.34 -21.29 -0.53
C ILE A 163 -1.84 -20.21 -1.46
N LEU A 164 -2.06 -18.96 -1.07
CA LEU A 164 -1.50 -17.79 -1.73
C LEU A 164 -0.21 -17.38 -1.02
N PHE A 165 0.87 -17.34 -1.78
CA PHE A 165 2.16 -16.79 -1.40
C PHE A 165 2.29 -15.43 -2.07
N GLU A 166 2.51 -14.38 -1.29
CA GLU A 166 2.64 -13.02 -1.78
C GLU A 166 3.95 -12.44 -1.24
N THR A 167 4.72 -11.79 -2.11
CA THR A 167 6.02 -11.24 -1.76
C THR A 167 5.90 -10.36 -0.51
N GLY A 168 6.74 -10.63 0.49
CA GLY A 168 6.80 -9.83 1.72
C GLY A 168 5.69 -10.07 2.74
N VAL A 169 4.70 -10.93 2.47
CA VAL A 169 3.55 -11.19 3.36
C VAL A 169 3.49 -12.66 3.77
N VAL A 170 2.92 -12.94 4.96
CA VAL A 170 2.67 -14.33 5.40
C VAL A 170 1.67 -15.04 4.47
N PRO A 171 1.84 -16.35 4.19
CA PRO A 171 0.94 -17.08 3.30
C PRO A 171 -0.52 -17.01 3.77
N ARG A 172 -1.44 -16.81 2.81
CA ARG A 172 -2.89 -16.79 3.05
C ARG A 172 -3.49 -18.11 2.61
N TYR A 173 -4.29 -18.73 3.49
CA TYR A 173 -4.94 -20.02 3.25
C TYR A 173 -6.40 -19.80 2.89
N TYR A 174 -6.80 -20.26 1.71
CA TYR A 174 -8.18 -20.28 1.24
C TYR A 174 -8.68 -21.72 1.31
N LEU A 175 -9.70 -21.95 2.14
CA LEU A 175 -10.35 -23.24 2.28
C LEU A 175 -11.61 -23.24 1.43
N PRO A 176 -11.96 -24.37 0.78
CA PRO A 176 -13.27 -24.52 0.14
C PRO A 176 -14.39 -24.27 1.16
N PRO A 177 -15.49 -23.59 0.79
CA PRO A 177 -16.61 -23.33 1.70
C PRO A 177 -17.15 -24.59 2.36
N GLU A 178 -17.15 -25.72 1.66
CA GLU A 178 -17.64 -27.01 2.17
C GLU A 178 -16.72 -27.66 3.24
N ASP A 179 -15.48 -27.16 3.39
CA ASP A 179 -14.56 -27.58 4.44
C ASP A 179 -14.72 -26.71 5.72
N VAL A 180 -15.64 -25.73 5.70
CA VAL A 180 -16.03 -24.89 6.84
C VAL A 180 -17.16 -25.57 7.61
N LYS A 181 -16.99 -25.74 8.93
CA LYS A 181 -17.88 -26.53 9.80
C LYS A 181 -18.90 -25.69 10.56
N VAL A 182 -18.93 -24.39 10.32
CA VAL A 182 -19.78 -23.43 11.04
C VAL A 182 -20.39 -22.44 10.06
N ASP A 183 -21.56 -21.93 10.39
CA ASP A 183 -22.19 -20.88 9.59
C ASP A 183 -21.39 -19.57 9.70
N LEU A 184 -21.10 -18.97 8.54
CA LEU A 184 -20.43 -17.67 8.44
C LEU A 184 -21.45 -16.64 7.96
N GLU A 185 -21.51 -15.49 8.64
CA GLU A 185 -22.24 -14.32 8.17
C GLU A 185 -21.26 -13.40 7.43
N ARG A 186 -21.70 -12.79 6.33
CA ARG A 186 -20.88 -11.80 5.63
C ARG A 186 -20.73 -10.55 6.50
N SER A 187 -19.51 -10.05 6.64
CA SER A 187 -19.26 -8.75 7.26
C SER A 187 -19.43 -7.61 6.25
N ALA A 188 -19.76 -6.42 6.75
CA ALA A 188 -19.74 -5.18 5.96
C ALA A 188 -18.32 -4.73 5.58
N THR A 189 -17.27 -5.31 6.17
CA THR A 189 -15.88 -4.93 5.89
C THR A 189 -15.44 -5.37 4.50
N ILE A 190 -15.03 -4.40 3.68
CA ILE A 190 -14.42 -4.59 2.36
C ILE A 190 -13.01 -4.00 2.43
N SER A 191 -12.03 -4.73 1.87
CA SER A 191 -10.68 -4.22 1.65
C SER A 191 -10.32 -4.30 0.18
N GLU A 192 -9.65 -3.25 -0.30
CA GLU A 192 -9.18 -3.15 -1.68
C GLU A 192 -7.70 -3.50 -1.74
N CYS A 193 -7.32 -4.23 -2.78
CA CYS A 193 -5.95 -4.58 -3.09
C CYS A 193 -5.70 -4.26 -4.57
N PRO A 194 -4.58 -3.63 -4.96
CA PRO A 194 -4.39 -3.22 -6.36
C PRO A 194 -4.35 -4.39 -7.36
N THR A 195 -3.99 -5.59 -6.88
CA THR A 195 -3.80 -6.80 -7.69
C THR A 195 -4.95 -7.80 -7.59
N ARG A 196 -5.87 -7.60 -6.63
CA ARG A 196 -7.05 -8.45 -6.47
C ARG A 196 -8.29 -7.56 -6.39
N GLU A 197 -9.18 -7.69 -7.37
CA GLU A 197 -10.50 -7.07 -7.32
C GLU A 197 -11.20 -7.47 -6.00
N THR A 198 -11.62 -6.45 -5.25
CA THR A 198 -12.30 -6.47 -3.92
C THR A 198 -12.32 -7.79 -3.13
N ALA A 199 -11.69 -7.81 -1.96
CA ALA A 199 -11.83 -8.91 -1.00
C ALA A 199 -13.00 -8.67 -0.03
N SER A 200 -14.02 -9.54 -0.07
CA SER A 200 -15.07 -9.56 0.96
C SER A 200 -14.67 -10.43 2.14
N THR A 201 -14.84 -9.94 3.37
CA THR A 201 -14.54 -10.71 4.60
C THR A 201 -15.82 -11.30 5.21
N GLY A 202 -15.75 -12.56 5.66
CA GLY A 202 -16.81 -13.22 6.44
C GLY A 202 -16.49 -13.25 7.94
N THR A 203 -17.52 -13.24 8.80
CA THR A 203 -17.44 -13.32 10.26
C THR A 203 -18.43 -14.35 10.77
N SER A 204 -18.03 -15.29 11.63
CA SER A 204 -18.98 -16.16 12.35
C SER A 204 -19.25 -15.67 13.76
N ARG A 205 -20.49 -15.87 14.22
CA ARG A 205 -20.84 -15.78 15.63
C ARG A 205 -20.83 -17.19 16.22
N LEU A 206 -19.77 -17.53 16.94
CA LEU A 206 -19.79 -18.72 17.80
C LEU A 206 -20.51 -18.34 19.11
N THR A 207 -21.55 -19.10 19.45
CA THR A 207 -22.39 -18.90 20.64
C THR A 207 -21.54 -18.80 21.91
N GLY A 208 -21.58 -17.63 22.56
CA GLY A 208 -21.10 -17.47 23.94
C GLY A 208 -20.32 -16.19 24.24
N GLN A 209 -19.66 -15.55 23.27
CA GLN A 209 -18.92 -14.31 23.53
C GLN A 209 -19.01 -13.34 22.35
N ARG A 210 -19.65 -12.20 22.57
CA ARG A 210 -19.50 -11.03 21.69
C ARG A 210 -18.04 -10.59 21.80
N CYS A 211 -17.26 -10.78 20.73
CA CYS A 211 -16.01 -10.05 20.57
C CYS A 211 -16.34 -8.60 20.21
N GLY A 212 -16.72 -7.82 21.23
CA GLY A 212 -16.84 -6.37 21.10
C GLY A 212 -15.44 -5.79 20.97
N THR A 213 -15.20 -5.02 19.91
CA THR A 213 -14.04 -4.13 19.83
C THR A 213 -14.17 -3.07 20.92
N ARG A 214 -13.67 -3.33 22.13
CA ARG A 214 -13.47 -2.29 23.14
C ARG A 214 -12.31 -1.40 22.66
N ARG A 215 -12.64 -0.20 22.19
CA ARG A 215 -11.73 0.94 22.32
C ARG A 215 -11.70 1.32 23.80
N GLY A 216 -10.59 1.06 24.46
CA GLY A 216 -10.24 1.59 25.78
C GLY A 216 -8.95 2.40 25.68
N PRO A 217 -8.76 3.43 26.52
CA PRO A 217 -7.80 4.51 26.27
C PRO A 217 -6.35 4.06 26.48
N SER A 218 -5.45 4.71 25.73
CA SER A 218 -3.99 4.60 25.82
C SER A 218 -3.50 4.86 27.25
N PRO A 219 -2.67 4.01 27.85
CA PRO A 219 -1.89 4.40 29.01
C PRO A 219 -0.70 5.24 28.54
N ALA A 220 -0.57 6.42 29.12
CA ALA A 220 0.60 7.26 29.05
C ALA A 220 1.80 6.62 29.77
N ALA A 221 2.97 7.09 29.38
CA ALA A 221 4.31 6.81 29.88
C ALA A 221 4.46 6.53 31.39
N ARG A 222 5.33 5.57 31.71
CA ARG A 222 6.63 5.80 32.38
C ARG A 222 7.56 4.62 32.14
#